data_AF-A0A961I983-F1
#
_entry.id   AF-A0A961I983-F1
#
_cell.length_a   1.000
_cell.length_b   1.000
_cell.length_c   1.000
_cell.angle_alpha   90.00
_cell.angle_beta   90.00
_cell.angle_gamma   90.00
#
_symmetry.space_group_name_H-M   'P 1'
#
loop_
_entity.id
_entity.type
_entity.pdbx_description
1 polymer ?
#
loop_
_entity_poly.entity_id
_entity_poly.type
_entity_poly.pdbx_seq_one_letter_code
_entity_poly.pdbx_strand_id
1 'polypeptide(L)'
;VNSFKIEGRMKGIHYLASVIHTYRQAIDSLHQRPYRVDPSWLRELMRIPNRGYTTGEIITNKEFDTYYGNTERVVHHGFELIGTVDANRAMVALRNSVSGGDEILYLSPGLEELPIQISTIHDESGRVVDRAGNNTIIHIECPAGVRPGDVIRRNAPAPALAPQA
;
A
#
# COMPACT_ATOMS: atom_id res chain seq x y z
N VAL A 1 19.16 7.30 -19.34
CA VAL A 1 17.87 7.71 -18.71
C VAL A 1 18.18 8.74 -17.65
N ASN A 2 17.65 9.95 -17.75
CA ASN A 2 17.94 11.03 -16.79
C ASN A 2 16.82 11.23 -15.77
N SER A 3 15.61 10.76 -16.06
CA SER A 3 14.47 10.82 -15.14
C SER A 3 13.43 9.74 -15.49
N PHE A 4 12.60 9.42 -14.50
CA PHE A 4 11.37 8.66 -14.66
C PHE A 4 10.20 9.54 -14.20
N LYS A 5 9.03 9.34 -14.80
CA LYS A 5 7.82 10.10 -14.50
C LYS A 5 6.72 9.15 -14.03
N ILE A 6 6.05 9.51 -12.94
CA ILE A 6 4.84 8.83 -12.45
C ILE A 6 3.70 9.84 -12.55
N GLU A 7 2.62 9.48 -13.25
CA GLU A 7 1.47 10.35 -13.45
C GLU A 7 0.18 9.71 -12.96
N GLY A 8 -0.68 10.53 -12.36
CA GLY A 8 -2.02 10.16 -11.92
C GLY A 8 -2.79 11.39 -11.46
N ARG A 9 -4.09 11.45 -11.75
CA ARG A 9 -4.97 12.53 -11.26
C ARG A 9 -5.67 12.09 -9.98
N MET A 10 -5.73 12.99 -8.99
CA MET A 10 -6.51 12.81 -7.75
C MET A 10 -6.21 11.49 -7.00
N LYS A 11 -4.93 11.12 -6.88
CA LYS A 11 -4.53 9.88 -6.19
C LYS A 11 -4.28 10.14 -4.70
N GLY A 12 -4.88 9.31 -3.84
CA GLY A 12 -4.68 9.36 -2.40
C GLY A 12 -3.32 8.84 -1.96
N ILE A 13 -2.95 9.08 -0.70
CA ILE A 13 -1.62 8.78 -0.16
C ILE A 13 -1.25 7.30 -0.25
N HIS A 14 -2.17 6.38 0.05
CA HIS A 14 -1.91 4.94 -0.07
C HIS A 14 -1.56 4.53 -1.51
N TYR A 15 -2.28 5.07 -2.51
CA TYR A 15 -1.98 4.78 -3.91
C TYR A 15 -0.58 5.27 -4.28
N LEU A 16 -0.25 6.53 -3.92
CA LEU A 16 1.05 7.11 -4.22
C LEU A 16 2.17 6.33 -3.54
N ALA A 17 1.99 5.98 -2.26
CA ALA A 17 2.96 5.19 -1.51
C ALA A 17 3.20 3.83 -2.18
N SER A 18 2.16 3.05 -2.49
CA SER A 18 2.29 1.75 -3.18
C SER A 18 3.02 1.85 -4.51
N VAL A 19 2.66 2.83 -5.34
CA VAL A 19 3.28 3.03 -6.66
C VAL A 19 4.75 3.43 -6.52
N ILE A 20 5.04 4.47 -5.73
CA ILE A 20 6.40 4.99 -5.55
C ILE A 20 7.28 3.92 -4.94
N HIS A 21 6.80 3.26 -3.88
CA HIS A 21 7.52 2.18 -3.21
C HIS A 21 7.89 1.07 -4.19
N THR A 22 6.91 0.55 -4.94
CA THR A 22 7.14 -0.55 -5.89
C THR A 22 8.13 -0.18 -6.98
N TYR A 23 7.95 0.98 -7.62
CA TYR A 23 8.88 1.42 -8.66
C TYR A 23 10.25 1.75 -8.10
N ARG A 24 10.35 2.26 -6.87
CA ARG A 24 11.64 2.50 -6.21
C ARG A 24 12.40 1.19 -6.02
N GLN A 25 11.75 0.15 -5.50
CA GLN A 25 12.34 -1.19 -5.39
C GLN A 25 12.81 -1.71 -6.76
N ALA A 26 11.97 -1.59 -7.79
CA ALA A 26 12.32 -2.03 -9.14
C ALA A 26 13.54 -1.29 -9.70
N ILE A 27 13.59 0.04 -9.56
CA ILE A 27 14.73 0.84 -10.04
C ILE A 27 15.98 0.54 -9.21
N ASP A 28 15.85 0.37 -7.89
CA ASP A 28 16.97 -0.01 -7.02
C ASP A 28 17.53 -1.38 -7.41
N SER A 29 16.70 -2.30 -7.89
CA SER A 29 17.14 -3.63 -8.32
C SER A 29 17.92 -3.64 -9.65
N LEU A 30 17.94 -2.53 -10.42
CA LEU A 30 18.53 -2.50 -11.77
C LEU A 30 20.03 -2.78 -11.81
N HIS A 31 20.74 -2.64 -10.68
CA HIS A 31 22.17 -2.97 -10.58
C HIS A 31 22.42 -4.48 -10.42
N GLN A 32 21.42 -5.27 -10.04
CA GLN A 32 21.55 -6.71 -9.82
C GLN A 32 21.81 -7.46 -11.13
N ARG A 33 22.62 -8.52 -11.08
CA ARG A 33 22.99 -9.34 -12.23
C ARG A 33 22.91 -10.84 -11.86
N PRO A 34 22.09 -11.65 -12.55
CA PRO A 34 21.16 -11.26 -13.60
C PRO A 34 20.02 -10.40 -13.04
N TYR A 35 19.55 -9.43 -13.82
CA TYR A 35 18.35 -8.67 -13.48
C TYR A 35 17.13 -9.60 -13.50
N ARG A 36 16.28 -9.50 -12.49
CA ARG A 36 15.02 -10.25 -12.40
C ARG A 36 13.93 -9.31 -11.92
N VAL A 37 12.78 -9.37 -12.59
CA VAL A 37 11.56 -8.69 -12.12
C VAL A 37 11.02 -9.49 -10.94
N ASP A 38 10.79 -8.84 -9.81
CA ASP A 38 10.13 -9.48 -8.68
C ASP A 38 8.60 -9.56 -8.96
N PRO A 39 8.00 -10.77 -8.96
CA PRO A 39 6.55 -10.91 -9.12
C PRO A 39 5.73 -10.16 -8.05
N SER A 40 6.30 -9.89 -6.88
CA SER A 40 5.66 -9.13 -5.80
C SER A 40 5.25 -7.72 -6.25
N TRP A 41 6.05 -7.10 -7.13
CA TRP A 41 5.80 -5.75 -7.63
C TRP A 41 4.49 -5.66 -8.40
N LEU A 42 4.25 -6.60 -9.31
CA LEU A 42 3.00 -6.63 -10.07
C LEU A 42 1.82 -6.96 -9.15
N ARG A 43 1.99 -7.86 -8.17
CA ARG A 43 0.94 -8.15 -7.18
C ARG A 43 0.56 -6.90 -6.39
N GLU A 44 1.53 -6.14 -5.89
CA GLU A 44 1.29 -4.89 -5.15
C GLU A 44 0.55 -3.84 -6.00
N LEU A 45 1.02 -3.64 -7.23
CA LEU A 45 0.40 -2.75 -8.21
C LEU A 45 -1.04 -3.16 -8.57
N MET A 46 -1.32 -4.47 -8.62
CA MET A 46 -2.67 -4.98 -8.86
C MET A 46 -3.63 -4.77 -7.69
N ARG A 47 -3.13 -4.55 -6.46
CA ARG A 47 -3.94 -4.38 -5.24
C ARG A 47 -4.41 -2.94 -4.99
N ILE A 48 -3.90 -1.98 -5.77
CA ILE A 48 -4.36 -0.60 -5.78
C ILE A 48 -5.28 -0.34 -6.99
N PRO A 49 -6.19 0.66 -6.93
CA PRO A 49 -7.11 0.96 -8.02
C PRO A 49 -6.39 1.23 -9.36
N ASN A 50 -6.47 0.28 -10.28
CA ASN A 50 -5.89 0.34 -11.61
C ASN A 50 -6.92 -0.12 -12.66
N ARG A 51 -6.61 0.04 -13.94
CA ARG A 51 -7.44 -0.40 -15.08
C ARG A 51 -6.74 -1.47 -15.91
N GLY A 52 -5.92 -2.29 -15.25
CA GLY A 52 -4.95 -3.16 -15.90
C GLY A 52 -3.63 -2.45 -16.22
N TYR A 53 -2.60 -3.26 -16.45
CA TYR A 53 -1.27 -2.83 -16.87
C TYR A 53 -1.02 -3.34 -18.29
N THR A 54 -0.40 -2.51 -19.13
CA THR A 54 -0.03 -2.87 -20.50
C THR A 54 1.45 -2.59 -20.72
N THR A 55 2.01 -3.14 -21.80
CA THR A 55 3.40 -2.86 -22.22
C THR A 55 3.59 -1.44 -22.77
N GLY A 56 2.49 -0.69 -22.94
CA GLY A 56 2.50 0.66 -23.51
C GLY A 56 3.14 0.71 -24.90
N GLU A 57 3.68 1.87 -25.26
CA GLU A 57 4.37 2.09 -26.54
C GLU A 57 5.87 1.74 -26.50
N ILE A 58 6.40 1.35 -25.32
CA ILE A 58 7.83 1.08 -25.12
C ILE A 58 8.26 -0.21 -25.82
N ILE A 59 7.39 -1.22 -25.88
CA ILE A 59 7.67 -2.50 -26.53
C ILE A 59 6.91 -2.51 -27.86
N THR A 60 7.60 -2.15 -28.94
CA THR A 60 7.09 -2.16 -30.31
C THR A 60 7.03 -3.60 -30.84
N ASN A 61 6.13 -4.42 -30.32
CA ASN A 61 5.66 -5.58 -31.08
C ASN A 61 4.18 -5.85 -30.79
N LYS A 62 3.44 -5.81 -31.90
CA LYS A 62 2.00 -5.76 -32.03
C LYS A 62 1.37 -7.10 -31.65
N GLU A 63 0.87 -7.19 -30.44
CA GLU A 63 -0.56 -7.45 -30.26
C GLU A 63 -1.02 -6.28 -29.42
N PHE A 64 -1.75 -5.34 -30.05
CA PHE A 64 -2.48 -4.34 -29.30
C PHE A 64 -3.45 -5.13 -28.44
N ASP A 65 -3.04 -5.42 -27.21
CA ASP A 65 -3.92 -6.01 -26.24
C ASP A 65 -4.98 -4.94 -26.02
N THR A 66 -6.12 -5.15 -26.67
CA THR A 66 -7.33 -4.32 -26.64
C THR A 66 -7.93 -4.35 -25.25
N TYR A 67 -7.14 -4.00 -24.23
CA TYR A 67 -7.60 -3.75 -22.87
C TYR A 67 -8.00 -2.28 -22.67
N TYR A 68 -8.41 -1.63 -23.76
CA TYR A 68 -9.35 -0.50 -23.67
C TYR A 68 -10.78 -0.97 -23.36
N GLY A 69 -11.05 -2.30 -23.34
CA GLY A 69 -12.39 -2.87 -23.33
C GLY A 69 -12.96 -3.38 -22.01
N ASN A 70 -12.26 -3.30 -20.87
CA ASN A 70 -12.82 -3.76 -19.60
C ASN A 70 -12.80 -2.66 -18.53
N THR A 71 -13.65 -1.66 -18.74
CA THR A 71 -13.97 -0.60 -17.76
C THR A 71 -14.56 -1.12 -16.46
N GLU A 72 -14.90 -2.42 -16.38
CA GLU A 72 -15.58 -3.05 -15.24
C GLU A 72 -14.66 -3.67 -14.18
N ARG A 73 -13.33 -3.69 -14.38
CA ARG A 73 -12.40 -4.17 -13.34
C ARG A 73 -11.68 -3.01 -12.66
N VAL A 74 -12.44 -2.21 -11.92
CA VAL A 74 -11.87 -1.48 -10.78
C VAL A 74 -11.56 -2.56 -9.74
N VAL A 75 -10.31 -3.02 -9.70
CA VAL A 75 -9.90 -3.98 -8.67
C VAL A 75 -10.18 -3.34 -7.31
N HIS A 76 -11.06 -4.02 -6.56
CA HIS A 76 -11.45 -3.62 -5.22
C HIS A 76 -10.22 -3.52 -4.33
N HIS A 77 -10.21 -2.49 -3.49
CA HIS A 77 -9.15 -2.15 -2.56
C HIS A 77 -8.68 -3.40 -1.81
N GLY A 78 -7.48 -3.92 -2.12
CA GLY A 78 -6.91 -5.03 -1.34
C GLY A 78 -6.46 -4.59 0.05
N PHE A 79 -6.51 -3.28 0.31
CA PHE A 79 -6.03 -2.64 1.50
C PHE A 79 -6.87 -1.45 1.91
N GLU A 80 -7.04 -1.30 3.21
CA GLU A 80 -7.58 -0.12 3.85
C GLU A 80 -6.45 0.67 4.49
N LEU A 81 -6.39 1.97 4.21
CA LEU A 81 -5.43 2.88 4.81
C LEU A 81 -5.77 3.06 6.29
N ILE A 82 -4.83 2.71 7.16
CA ILE A 82 -4.97 2.92 8.60
C ILE A 82 -4.41 4.29 8.99
N GLY A 83 -3.18 4.63 8.59
CA GLY A 83 -2.55 5.89 8.96
C GLY A 83 -1.14 6.04 8.39
N THR A 84 -0.37 6.97 8.93
CA THR A 84 1.05 7.19 8.57
C THR A 84 1.92 7.30 9.81
N VAL A 85 3.17 6.87 9.72
CA VAL A 85 4.14 6.95 10.82
C VAL A 85 4.72 8.36 10.95
N ASP A 86 4.83 8.87 12.17
CA ASP A 86 5.58 10.09 12.49
C ASP A 86 6.80 9.82 13.40
N ALA A 87 7.86 10.59 13.17
CA ALA A 87 9.10 10.82 13.95
C ALA A 87 9.68 9.70 14.85
N ASN A 88 9.37 8.43 14.55
CA ASN A 88 9.81 7.18 15.20
C ASN A 88 9.00 6.67 16.41
N ARG A 89 7.65 6.57 16.33
CA ARG A 89 6.79 5.59 17.08
C ARG A 89 5.29 5.92 17.08
N ALA A 90 4.87 7.07 16.54
CA ALA A 90 3.47 7.47 16.54
C ALA A 90 2.80 7.10 15.22
N MET A 91 1.60 6.54 15.29
CA MET A 91 0.69 6.52 14.15
C MET A 91 -0.14 7.80 14.18
N VAL A 92 0.05 8.64 13.17
CA VAL A 92 -0.61 9.93 13.05
C VAL A 92 -1.77 9.82 12.07
N ALA A 93 -2.91 10.38 12.49
CA ALA A 93 -4.12 10.58 11.69
C ALA A 93 -4.71 9.29 11.12
N LEU A 94 -5.28 8.49 12.02
CA LEU A 94 -6.09 7.34 11.62
C LEU A 94 -7.09 7.74 10.52
N ARG A 95 -7.09 7.06 9.38
CA ARG A 95 -8.18 7.23 8.39
C ARG A 95 -9.34 6.30 8.71
N ASN A 96 -9.04 5.19 9.36
CA ASN A 96 -10.00 4.19 9.81
C ASN A 96 -9.66 3.72 11.22
N SER A 97 -10.67 3.21 11.94
CA SER A 97 -10.48 2.78 13.33
C SER A 97 -9.67 1.48 13.44
N VAL A 98 -8.90 1.38 14.52
CA VAL A 98 -8.14 0.18 14.89
C VAL A 98 -8.45 -0.23 16.33
N SER A 99 -8.29 -1.52 16.59
CA SER A 99 -8.44 -2.14 17.90
C SER A 99 -7.20 -2.95 18.27
N GLY A 100 -6.97 -3.14 19.57
CA GLY A 100 -5.98 -4.12 20.05
C GLY A 100 -6.29 -5.50 19.45
N GLY A 101 -5.26 -6.16 18.92
CA GLY A 101 -5.38 -7.43 18.22
C GLY A 101 -5.57 -7.34 16.71
N ASP A 102 -5.83 -6.16 16.14
CA ASP A 102 -5.89 -5.98 14.68
C ASP A 102 -4.53 -6.27 14.03
N GLU A 103 -4.56 -6.86 12.83
CA GLU A 103 -3.37 -7.10 12.00
C GLU A 103 -3.18 -5.94 11.01
N ILE A 104 -1.99 -5.35 11.01
CA ILE A 104 -1.58 -4.26 10.13
C ILE A 104 -0.30 -4.61 9.37
N LEU A 105 -0.08 -3.90 8.28
CA LEU A 105 1.09 -3.99 7.41
C LEU A 105 1.69 -2.60 7.26
N TYR A 106 3.02 -2.55 7.21
CA TYR A 106 3.77 -1.33 6.92
C TYR A 106 4.24 -1.38 5.48
N LEU A 107 3.91 -0.34 4.71
CA LEU A 107 4.54 -0.15 3.41
C LEU A 107 5.91 0.50 3.61
N SER A 108 6.88 -0.33 4.01
CA SER A 108 8.25 0.06 4.34
C SER A 108 9.23 -0.97 3.78
N PRO A 109 10.41 -0.56 3.28
CA PRO A 109 11.41 -1.48 2.72
C PRO A 109 11.71 -2.70 3.60
N GLY A 110 11.30 -3.89 3.14
CA GLY A 110 11.53 -5.18 3.80
C GLY A 110 10.47 -5.60 4.83
N LEU A 111 9.40 -4.83 4.99
CA LEU A 111 8.29 -5.12 5.93
C LEU A 111 6.93 -5.27 5.22
N GLU A 112 6.89 -5.18 3.89
CA GLU A 112 5.67 -4.98 3.09
C GLU A 112 4.70 -6.16 3.14
N GLU A 113 5.23 -7.37 3.32
CA GLU A 113 4.49 -8.62 3.44
C GLU A 113 4.49 -9.18 4.88
N LEU A 114 5.01 -8.43 5.87
CA LEU A 114 5.09 -8.86 7.27
C LEU A 114 3.88 -8.34 8.06
N PRO A 115 2.88 -9.18 8.38
CA PRO A 115 1.75 -8.75 9.19
C PRO A 115 2.18 -8.59 10.64
N ILE A 116 1.77 -7.49 11.26
CA ILE A 116 2.08 -7.15 12.64
C ILE A 116 0.76 -6.96 13.39
N GLN A 117 0.62 -7.65 14.51
CA GLN A 117 -0.53 -7.47 15.39
C GLN A 117 -0.32 -6.25 16.29
N ILE A 118 -1.34 -5.42 16.42
CA ILE A 118 -1.35 -4.31 17.37
C ILE A 118 -1.50 -4.88 18.79
N SER A 119 -0.45 -4.74 19.61
CA SER A 119 -0.45 -5.23 20.99
C SER A 119 -1.16 -4.27 21.95
N THR A 120 -0.72 -3.02 22.01
CA THR A 120 -1.25 -1.99 22.90
C THR A 120 -1.37 -0.67 22.16
N ILE A 121 -2.47 0.03 22.38
CA ILE A 121 -2.73 1.35 21.83
C ILE A 121 -2.69 2.37 22.96
N HIS A 122 -1.88 3.39 22.80
CA HIS A 122 -1.91 4.58 23.64
C HIS A 122 -2.54 5.74 22.87
N ASP A 123 -3.46 6.46 23.49
CA ASP A 123 -3.94 7.74 22.95
C ASP A 123 -2.85 8.83 23.02
N GLU A 124 -3.15 10.02 22.49
CA GLU A 124 -2.25 11.18 22.51
C GLU A 124 -1.83 11.61 23.94
N SER A 125 -2.64 11.28 24.96
CA SER A 125 -2.32 11.56 26.37
C SER A 125 -1.48 10.45 27.04
N GLY A 126 -1.16 9.38 26.31
CA GLY A 126 -0.43 8.21 26.79
C GLY A 126 -1.29 7.16 27.49
N ARG A 127 -2.62 7.32 27.53
CA ARG A 127 -3.51 6.35 28.18
C ARG A 127 -3.76 5.15 27.28
N VAL A 128 -3.76 3.96 27.88
CA VAL A 128 -4.09 2.72 27.17
C VAL A 128 -5.57 2.71 26.82
N VAL A 129 -5.89 2.38 25.56
CA VAL A 129 -7.25 2.25 25.05
C VAL A 129 -7.39 0.96 24.24
N ASP A 130 -8.58 0.35 24.26
CA ASP A 130 -8.85 -0.88 23.51
C ASP A 130 -9.10 -0.62 22.01
N ARG A 131 -9.53 0.60 21.69
CA ARG A 131 -9.92 1.02 20.34
C ARG A 131 -9.63 2.49 20.14
N ALA A 132 -9.14 2.82 18.94
CA ALA A 132 -8.95 4.18 18.48
C ALA A 132 -9.83 4.47 17.26
N GLY A 133 -10.53 5.61 17.31
CA GLY A 133 -11.40 6.08 16.24
C GLY A 133 -10.63 6.73 15.09
N ASN A 134 -11.32 6.99 13.98
CA ASN A 134 -10.75 7.75 12.88
C ASN A 134 -10.34 9.18 13.31
N ASN A 135 -9.41 9.75 12.58
CA ASN A 135 -8.79 11.06 12.77
C ASN A 135 -8.18 11.30 14.15
N THR A 136 -7.80 10.24 14.87
CA THR A 136 -7.06 10.34 16.13
C THR A 136 -5.58 10.06 15.92
N ILE A 137 -4.75 10.63 16.80
CA ILE A 137 -3.32 10.31 16.92
C ILE A 137 -3.19 9.24 18.00
N ILE A 138 -2.46 8.18 17.69
CA ILE A 138 -2.18 7.11 18.65
C ILE A 138 -0.72 6.70 18.61
N HIS A 139 -0.25 6.10 19.69
CA HIS A 139 1.06 5.48 19.77
C HIS A 139 0.90 3.97 19.85
N ILE A 140 1.60 3.27 18.97
CA ILE A 140 1.70 1.81 18.93
C ILE A 140 3.17 1.45 18.78
N GLU A 141 3.55 0.26 19.23
CA GLU A 141 4.90 -0.23 18.99
C GLU A 141 5.10 -0.52 17.49
N CYS A 142 6.20 -0.01 16.93
CA CYS A 142 6.59 -0.28 15.55
C CYS A 142 7.77 -1.26 15.52
N PRO A 143 7.79 -2.22 14.58
CA PRO A 143 8.97 -3.06 14.38
C PRO A 143 10.18 -2.24 13.92
N ALA A 144 11.37 -2.80 14.12
CA ALA A 144 12.60 -2.19 13.62
C ALA A 144 12.56 -2.03 12.09
N GLY A 145 13.05 -0.88 11.59
CA GLY A 145 13.11 -0.58 10.16
C GLY A 145 11.99 0.32 9.63
N VAL A 146 10.90 0.48 10.39
CA VAL A 146 9.83 1.46 10.10
C VAL A 146 10.38 2.88 10.15
N ARG A 147 9.92 3.73 9.23
CA ARG A 147 10.43 5.08 8.98
C ARG A 147 9.31 6.12 9.04
N PRO A 148 9.61 7.39 9.40
CA PRO A 148 8.67 8.48 9.26
C PRO A 148 8.13 8.58 7.83
N GLY A 149 6.82 8.72 7.69
CA GLY A 149 6.11 8.77 6.41
C GLY A 149 5.64 7.41 5.88
N ASP A 150 6.05 6.29 6.48
CA ASP A 150 5.56 4.97 6.06
C ASP A 150 4.04 4.88 6.23
N VAL A 151 3.38 4.28 5.24
CA VAL A 151 1.94 4.05 5.24
C VAL A 151 1.63 2.77 6.00
N ILE A 152 0.66 2.85 6.91
CA ILE A 152 0.11 1.70 7.62
C ILE A 152 -1.22 1.32 6.97
N ARG A 153 -1.41 0.04 6.70
CA ARG A 153 -2.59 -0.49 6.02
C ARG A 153 -3.02 -1.81 6.63
N ARG A 154 -4.28 -2.21 6.44
CA ARG A 154 -4.74 -3.58 6.72
C ARG A 154 -5.35 -4.20 5.48
N ASN A 155 -5.33 -5.52 5.37
CA ASN A 155 -6.05 -6.20 4.30
C ASN A 155 -7.52 -5.80 4.37
N ALA A 156 -8.07 -5.30 3.28
CA ALA A 156 -9.50 -5.03 3.25
C ALA A 156 -10.25 -6.37 3.29
N PRO A 157 -11.39 -6.45 3.98
CA PRO A 157 -12.24 -7.63 3.86
C PRO A 157 -12.58 -7.86 2.39
N ALA A 158 -12.57 -9.14 1.97
CA ALA A 158 -12.96 -9.49 0.61
C ALA A 158 -14.34 -8.87 0.33
N PRO A 159 -14.56 -8.23 -0.83
CA PRO A 159 -15.88 -7.73 -1.17
C PRO A 159 -16.86 -8.90 -1.06
N ALA A 160 -17.96 -8.71 -0.33
CA ALA A 160 -19.04 -9.69 -0.33
C ALA A 160 -19.41 -9.94 -1.79
N LEU A 161 -19.25 -11.18 -2.25
CA LEU A 161 -19.69 -11.58 -3.58
C LEU A 161 -21.16 -11.21 -3.68
N ALA A 162 -21.48 -10.20 -4.49
CA ALA A 162 -22.87 -9.91 -4.80
C ALA A 162 -23.47 -11.20 -5.37
N PRO A 163 -24.65 -11.65 -4.91
CA PRO A 163 -25.30 -12.81 -5.49
C PRO A 163 -25.43 -12.55 -6.99
N GLN A 164 -24.94 -13.48 -7.80
CA GLN A 164 -25.16 -13.46 -9.24
C GLN A 164 -26.67 -13.53 -9.45
N ALA A 165 -27.23 -12.47 -10.07
CA ALA A 165 -28.62 -12.41 -10.48
C ALA A 165 -28.84 -13.28 -11.73
#